data_AF-A0A015L3W6-F1
#
_entry.id   AF-A0A015L3W6-F1
#
_cell.length_a   1.000
_cell.length_b   1.000
_cell.length_c   1.000
_cell.angle_alpha   90.00
_cell.angle_beta   90.00
_cell.angle_gamma   90.00
#
_symmetry.space_group_name_H-M   'P 1'
#
loop_
_entity.id
_entity.type
_entity.pdbx_description
1 polymer ?
#
loop_
_entity_poly.entity_id
_entity_poly.type
_entity_poly.pdbx_seq_one_letter_code
_entity_poly.pdbx_strand_id
1 'polypeptide(L)'
;MSSIGTGYDLSVSTYSPDGRVFQVEYAAKAVDNSGTAIGLRVEGGVVLAVEKLVQSKLLVPGSNRRIQTVDTHIGVATAGLLADGRHIINRARDEAESHRDIFKTQIPGKTIADRVGQYVQMYTLYSSVRPFGSSVIIGTVDKEGPQLYMIEPSGVYWVRLTKTLCMKIIQNLIFLALI
;
A
#
# COMPACT_ATOMS: atom_id res chain seq x y z
N MET A 1 -8.33 26.60 16.48
CA MET A 1 -7.09 25.86 16.23
C MET A 1 -6.19 26.74 15.37
N SER A 2 -5.15 27.33 15.95
CA SER A 2 -4.09 27.98 15.17
C SER A 2 -3.43 26.91 14.31
N SER A 3 -3.59 26.98 12.99
CA SER A 3 -2.97 26.04 12.07
C SER A 3 -1.45 26.18 12.18
N ILE A 4 -0.82 25.20 12.83
CA ILE A 4 0.63 25.00 12.75
C ILE A 4 0.90 24.66 11.29
N GLY A 5 1.38 25.63 10.51
CA GLY A 5 1.76 25.41 9.12
C GLY A 5 1.07 26.23 8.04
N THR A 6 0.36 27.34 8.37
CA THR A 6 -0.21 28.24 7.34
C THR A 6 0.84 28.61 6.28
N GLY A 7 0.67 28.08 5.05
CA GLY A 7 1.56 28.31 3.91
C GLY A 7 2.56 27.20 3.60
N TYR A 8 2.85 26.30 4.54
CA TYR A 8 3.78 25.17 4.34
C TYR A 8 3.09 23.88 3.88
N ASP A 9 1.76 23.84 3.93
CA ASP A 9 0.95 22.69 3.58
C ASP A 9 0.34 22.78 2.18
N LEU A 10 0.68 23.79 1.38
CA LEU A 10 0.14 23.98 0.03
C LEU A 10 0.80 23.09 -1.03
N SER A 11 2.04 22.69 -0.81
CA SER A 11 2.83 21.87 -1.74
C SER A 11 3.48 20.71 -1.00
N VAL A 12 3.71 19.60 -1.71
CA VAL A 12 4.44 18.45 -1.18
C VAL A 12 5.95 18.68 -1.14
N SER A 13 6.47 19.61 -1.96
CA SER A 13 7.90 19.93 -2.03
C SER A 13 8.36 20.91 -0.95
N THR A 14 7.47 21.34 -0.07
CA THR A 14 7.74 22.36 0.95
C THR A 14 7.86 21.69 2.32
N TYR A 15 9.02 21.87 2.95
CA TYR A 15 9.24 21.42 4.32
C TYR A 15 8.71 22.44 5.31
N SER A 16 8.10 21.95 6.40
CA SER A 16 7.77 22.77 7.55
C SER A 16 9.05 23.19 8.30
N PRO A 17 8.98 24.21 9.18
CA PRO A 17 10.11 24.57 10.06
C PRO A 17 10.63 23.41 10.91
N ASP A 18 9.79 22.41 11.18
CA ASP A 18 10.13 21.19 11.93
C ASP A 18 10.66 20.05 11.04
N GLY A 19 10.86 20.28 9.74
CA GLY A 19 11.36 19.28 8.79
C GLY A 19 10.32 18.26 8.32
N ARG A 20 9.02 18.58 8.45
CA ARG A 20 7.90 17.67 8.09
C ARG A 20 7.30 18.02 6.74
N VAL A 21 6.71 17.03 6.09
CA VAL A 21 5.94 17.21 4.84
C VAL A 21 4.46 16.96 5.13
N PHE A 22 3.71 18.04 5.36
CA PHE A 22 2.32 17.95 5.82
C PHE A 22 1.39 17.25 4.81
N GLN A 23 1.62 17.41 3.50
CA GLN A 23 0.82 16.75 2.47
C GLN A 23 0.88 15.21 2.54
N VAL A 24 2.03 14.65 2.92
CA VAL A 24 2.17 13.19 3.11
C VAL A 24 1.43 12.71 4.35
N GLU A 25 1.47 13.49 5.43
CA GLU A 25 0.70 13.18 6.65
C GLU A 25 -0.81 13.26 6.43
N TYR A 26 -1.27 14.21 5.62
CA TYR A 26 -2.67 14.30 5.23
C TYR A 26 -3.10 13.10 4.37
N ALA A 27 -2.24 12.66 3.45
CA ALA A 27 -2.49 11.44 2.68
C ALA A 27 -2.54 10.19 3.58
N ALA A 28 -1.67 10.09 4.58
CA ALA A 28 -1.71 9.02 5.58
C ALA A 28 -3.03 9.01 6.37
N LYS A 29 -3.50 10.17 6.84
CA LYS A 29 -4.81 10.30 7.51
C LYS A 29 -5.98 9.89 6.61
N ALA A 30 -5.89 10.13 5.30
CA ALA A 30 -6.91 9.67 4.35
C ALA A 30 -6.94 8.13 4.23
N VAL A 31 -5.79 7.47 4.35
CA VAL A 31 -5.72 6.00 4.42
C VAL A 31 -6.31 5.48 5.71
N ASP A 32 -6.06 6.15 6.85
CA ASP A 32 -6.57 5.72 8.15
C ASP A 32 -8.11 5.72 8.21
N ASN A 33 -8.76 6.63 7.48
CA ASN A 33 -10.22 6.68 7.35
C ASN A 33 -10.81 5.64 6.37
N SER A 34 -9.98 4.77 5.79
CA SER A 34 -10.43 3.75 4.84
C SER A 34 -10.81 2.44 5.53
N GLY A 35 -11.52 1.58 4.79
CA GLY A 35 -11.86 0.25 5.27
C GLY A 35 -10.61 -0.61 5.47
N THR A 36 -10.73 -1.56 6.39
CA THR A 36 -9.67 -2.46 6.84
C THR A 36 -9.00 -3.23 5.70
N ALA A 37 -7.66 -3.30 5.69
CA ALA A 37 -6.88 -4.27 4.90
C ALA A 37 -5.84 -4.95 5.79
N ILE A 38 -5.68 -6.26 5.61
CA ILE A 38 -4.84 -7.13 6.43
C ILE A 38 -4.07 -8.08 5.52
N GLY A 39 -2.78 -8.26 5.81
CA GLY A 39 -1.99 -9.37 5.30
C GLY A 39 -1.43 -10.22 6.45
N LEU A 40 -1.46 -11.54 6.28
CA LEU A 40 -0.87 -12.50 7.20
C LEU A 40 0.08 -13.43 6.44
N ARG A 41 1.33 -13.50 6.87
CA ARG A 41 2.29 -14.51 6.41
C ARG A 41 2.16 -15.76 7.28
N VAL A 42 1.95 -16.90 6.63
CA VAL A 42 1.97 -18.24 7.25
C VAL A 42 3.13 -19.05 6.64
N GLU A 43 3.46 -20.21 7.22
CA GLU A 43 4.57 -21.04 6.72
C GLU A 43 4.36 -21.50 5.28
N GLY A 44 3.11 -21.80 4.90
CA GLY A 44 2.76 -22.27 3.56
C GLY A 44 2.40 -21.18 2.54
N GLY A 45 2.42 -19.89 2.90
CA GLY A 45 1.92 -18.85 2.00
C GLY A 45 1.59 -17.50 2.65
N VAL A 46 0.84 -16.68 1.92
CA VAL A 46 0.35 -15.37 2.37
C VAL A 46 -1.15 -15.29 2.18
N VAL A 47 -1.85 -14.79 3.19
CA VAL A 47 -3.29 -14.53 3.15
C VAL A 47 -3.51 -13.03 3.17
N LEU A 48 -4.30 -12.54 2.22
CA LEU A 48 -4.74 -11.14 2.15
C LEU A 48 -6.25 -11.07 2.41
N ALA A 49 -6.66 -10.18 3.29
CA ALA A 49 -8.06 -9.93 3.61
C ALA A 49 -8.34 -8.43 3.59
N VAL A 50 -9.52 -8.06 3.10
CA VAL A 50 -9.99 -6.68 3.06
C VAL A 50 -11.43 -6.62 3.51
N GLU A 51 -11.74 -5.63 4.32
CA GLU A 51 -13.12 -5.28 4.61
C GLU A 51 -13.73 -4.58 3.40
N LYS A 52 -14.92 -5.01 3.02
CA LYS A 52 -15.70 -4.37 1.97
C LYS A 52 -17.02 -3.88 2.56
N LEU A 53 -17.11 -2.57 2.77
CA LEU A 53 -18.35 -1.92 3.18
C LEU A 53 -19.33 -1.91 1.99
N VAL A 54 -20.48 -2.56 2.16
CA VAL A 54 -21.55 -2.60 1.15
C VAL A 54 -22.48 -1.42 1.41
N GLN A 55 -22.32 -0.34 0.64
CA GLN A 55 -23.12 0.88 0.80
C GLN A 55 -24.57 0.73 0.35
N SER A 56 -24.84 -0.17 -0.60
CA SER A 56 -26.16 -0.39 -1.17
C SER A 56 -26.40 -1.87 -1.45
N LYS A 57 -27.62 -2.33 -1.18
CA LYS A 57 -28.08 -3.69 -1.52
C LYS A 57 -28.12 -3.94 -3.03
N LEU A 58 -28.09 -2.88 -3.85
CA LEU A 58 -28.07 -2.96 -5.30
C LEU A 58 -26.68 -3.30 -5.86
N LEU A 59 -25.63 -3.27 -5.03
CA LEU A 59 -24.29 -3.61 -5.47
C LEU A 59 -24.20 -5.10 -5.80
N VAL A 60 -23.79 -5.41 -7.02
CA VAL A 60 -23.52 -6.78 -7.45
C VAL A 60 -22.45 -7.38 -6.54
N PRO A 61 -22.67 -8.58 -5.97
CA PRO A 61 -21.67 -9.29 -5.20
C PRO A 61 -20.35 -9.43 -5.97
N GLY A 62 -19.21 -9.21 -5.31
CA GLY A 62 -17.89 -9.30 -5.95
C GLY A 62 -17.47 -8.09 -6.82
N SER A 63 -18.30 -7.05 -6.97
CA SER A 63 -17.90 -5.75 -7.54
C SER A 63 -16.86 -5.03 -6.65
N ASN A 64 -16.22 -3.95 -7.14
CA ASN A 64 -15.31 -3.11 -6.34
C ASN A 64 -14.25 -3.89 -5.55
N ARG A 65 -13.57 -4.81 -6.22
CA ARG A 65 -12.51 -5.61 -5.62
C ARG A 65 -11.34 -4.71 -5.21
N ARG A 66 -10.87 -4.89 -3.98
CA ARG A 66 -9.70 -4.19 -3.40
C ARG A 66 -8.45 -5.06 -3.39
N ILE A 67 -8.62 -6.37 -3.55
CA ILE A 67 -7.53 -7.32 -3.76
C ILE A 67 -7.42 -7.56 -5.26
N GLN A 68 -6.22 -7.45 -5.79
CA GLN A 68 -5.92 -7.66 -7.20
C GLN A 68 -4.62 -8.42 -7.35
N THR A 69 -4.54 -9.22 -8.40
CA THR A 69 -3.34 -9.99 -8.76
C THR A 69 -2.44 -9.12 -9.64
N VAL A 70 -1.14 -9.11 -9.33
CA VAL A 70 -0.10 -8.43 -10.14
C VAL A 70 0.59 -9.44 -11.05
N ASP A 71 1.03 -10.56 -10.47
CA ASP A 71 1.60 -11.70 -11.19
C ASP A 71 1.06 -12.99 -10.56
N THR A 72 1.30 -14.11 -11.20
CA THR A 72 0.96 -15.47 -10.77
C THR A 72 1.28 -15.76 -9.30
N HIS A 73 2.39 -15.22 -8.77
CA HIS A 73 2.84 -15.40 -7.39
C HIS A 73 2.64 -14.17 -6.49
N ILE A 74 2.06 -13.08 -7.01
CA ILE A 74 1.94 -11.79 -6.30
C ILE A 74 0.49 -11.31 -6.23
N GLY A 75 -0.01 -11.16 -5.00
CA GLY A 75 -1.29 -10.52 -4.69
C GLY A 75 -1.09 -9.18 -4.00
N VAL A 76 -1.95 -8.20 -4.30
CA VAL A 76 -1.92 -6.87 -3.69
C VAL A 76 -3.27 -6.50 -3.13
N ALA A 77 -3.29 -6.06 -1.86
CA ALA A 77 -4.45 -5.50 -1.19
C ALA A 77 -4.28 -3.99 -1.00
N THR A 78 -5.32 -3.23 -1.30
CA THR A 78 -5.30 -1.76 -1.23
C THR A 78 -6.12 -1.23 -0.07
N ALA A 79 -5.58 -0.27 0.70
CA ALA A 79 -6.28 0.58 1.65
C ALA A 79 -6.18 2.06 1.26
N GLY A 80 -7.22 2.85 1.52
CA GLY A 80 -7.32 4.25 1.09
C GLY A 80 -8.16 4.43 -0.17
N LEU A 81 -7.77 5.39 -1.00
CA LEU A 81 -8.47 5.73 -2.24
C LEU A 81 -8.27 4.63 -3.32
N LEU A 82 -9.37 3.99 -3.73
CA LEU A 82 -9.31 2.84 -4.65
C LEU A 82 -8.74 3.18 -6.04
N ALA A 83 -8.96 4.40 -6.52
CA ALA A 83 -8.44 4.85 -7.81
C ALA A 83 -6.90 4.91 -7.79
N ASP A 84 -6.34 5.50 -6.74
CA ASP A 84 -4.90 5.59 -6.51
C ASP A 84 -4.29 4.19 -6.38
N GLY A 85 -4.91 3.30 -5.59
CA GLY A 85 -4.43 1.93 -5.46
C GLY A 85 -4.45 1.14 -6.75
N ARG A 86 -5.47 1.32 -7.61
CA ARG A 86 -5.49 0.71 -8.96
C ARG A 86 -4.34 1.21 -9.82
N HIS A 87 -4.01 2.50 -9.71
CA HIS A 87 -2.88 3.07 -10.44
C HIS A 87 -1.54 2.45 -9.99
N ILE A 88 -1.33 2.32 -8.68
CA ILE A 88 -0.16 1.67 -8.10
C ILE A 88 -0.07 0.19 -8.55
N ILE A 89 -1.19 -0.53 -8.55
CA ILE A 89 -1.23 -1.94 -8.97
C ILE A 89 -0.93 -2.10 -10.46
N ASN A 90 -1.45 -1.22 -11.31
CA ASN A 90 -1.13 -1.24 -12.73
C ASN A 90 0.36 -0.97 -12.96
N ARG A 91 0.94 0.00 -12.25
CA ARG A 91 2.38 0.23 -12.30
C ARG A 91 3.17 -1.01 -11.85
N ALA A 92 2.73 -1.70 -10.81
CA ALA A 92 3.37 -2.92 -10.34
C ALA A 92 3.29 -4.06 -11.38
N ARG A 93 2.21 -4.15 -12.16
CA ARG A 93 2.08 -5.09 -13.28
C ARG A 93 3.09 -4.79 -14.38
N ASP A 94 3.20 -3.52 -14.78
CA ASP A 94 4.16 -3.08 -15.79
C ASP A 94 5.61 -3.41 -15.36
N GLU A 95 5.93 -3.22 -14.08
CA GLU A 95 7.25 -3.55 -13.53
C GLU A 95 7.53 -5.05 -13.50
N ALA A 96 6.52 -5.87 -13.16
CA ALA A 96 6.64 -7.32 -13.15
C ALA A 96 6.81 -7.88 -14.57
N GLU A 97 6.02 -7.38 -15.53
CA GLU A 97 6.13 -7.77 -16.94
C GLU A 97 7.48 -7.36 -17.53
N SER A 98 7.91 -6.12 -17.32
CA SER A 98 9.22 -5.62 -17.75
C SER A 98 10.37 -6.46 -17.18
N HIS A 99 10.31 -6.82 -15.90
CA HIS A 99 11.31 -7.70 -15.29
C HIS A 99 11.33 -9.08 -15.93
N ARG A 100 10.15 -9.67 -16.18
CA ARG A 100 10.03 -10.96 -16.83
C ARG A 100 10.52 -10.92 -18.27
N ASP A 101 10.33 -9.83 -18.99
CA ASP A 101 10.80 -9.69 -20.35
C ASP A 101 12.32 -9.59 -20.45
N ILE A 102 12.96 -8.89 -19.52
CA ILE A 102 14.41 -8.69 -19.50
C ILE A 102 15.12 -9.92 -18.94
N PHE A 103 14.70 -10.42 -17.78
CA PHE A 103 15.42 -11.45 -17.04
C PHE A 103 14.86 -12.86 -17.26
N LYS A 104 13.71 -12.99 -17.93
CA LYS A 104 13.01 -14.27 -18.16
C LYS A 104 12.68 -15.04 -16.88
N THR A 105 12.61 -14.33 -15.75
CA THR A 105 12.28 -14.87 -14.42
C THR A 105 11.15 -14.07 -13.79
N GLN A 106 10.43 -14.69 -12.85
CA GLN A 106 9.49 -13.99 -11.98
C GLN A 106 10.23 -12.93 -11.14
N ILE A 107 9.60 -11.78 -10.95
CA ILE A 107 10.17 -10.69 -10.15
C ILE A 107 10.18 -11.07 -8.67
N PRO A 108 11.32 -10.93 -7.96
CA PRO A 108 11.36 -11.15 -6.52
C PRO A 108 10.52 -10.13 -5.76
N GLY A 109 9.88 -10.57 -4.68
CA GLY A 109 9.03 -9.78 -3.79
C GLY A 109 9.69 -8.50 -3.29
N LYS A 110 10.96 -8.59 -2.91
CA LYS A 110 11.75 -7.42 -2.47
C LYS A 110 11.90 -6.40 -3.60
N THR A 111 12.24 -6.86 -4.79
CA THR A 111 12.47 -6.01 -5.96
C THR A 111 11.20 -5.28 -6.39
N ILE A 112 10.05 -5.94 -6.36
CA ILE A 112 8.78 -5.26 -6.69
C ILE A 112 8.40 -4.24 -5.60
N ALA A 113 8.61 -4.56 -4.32
CA ALA A 113 8.35 -3.62 -3.23
C ALA A 113 9.25 -2.38 -3.32
N ASP A 114 10.54 -2.56 -3.62
CA ASP A 114 11.50 -1.48 -3.88
C ASP A 114 11.03 -0.56 -5.01
N ARG A 115 10.70 -1.12 -6.17
CA ARG A 115 10.30 -0.34 -7.36
C ARG A 115 8.99 0.41 -7.15
N VAL A 116 8.00 -0.24 -6.53
CA VAL A 116 6.72 0.40 -6.23
C VAL A 116 6.88 1.47 -5.14
N GLY A 117 7.71 1.24 -4.12
CA GLY A 117 8.03 2.22 -3.09
C GLY A 117 8.69 3.47 -3.66
N GLN A 118 9.69 3.30 -4.52
CA GLN A 118 10.35 4.41 -5.24
C GLN A 118 9.37 5.20 -6.12
N TYR A 119 8.46 4.49 -6.80
CA TYR A 119 7.44 5.14 -7.61
C TYR A 119 6.47 5.97 -6.75
N VAL A 120 6.02 5.45 -5.61
CA VAL A 120 5.19 6.21 -4.66
C VAL A 120 5.95 7.41 -4.10
N GLN A 121 7.24 7.25 -3.78
CA GLN A 121 8.11 8.33 -3.29
C GLN A 121 8.30 9.45 -4.32
N MET A 122 8.34 9.15 -5.63
CA MET A 122 8.40 10.21 -6.65
C MET A 122 7.25 11.21 -6.49
N TYR A 123 6.05 10.73 -6.16
CA TYR A 123 4.86 11.59 -5.98
C TYR A 123 4.90 12.43 -4.69
N THR A 124 5.94 12.26 -3.86
CA THR A 124 6.19 13.12 -2.70
C THR A 124 7.32 14.14 -2.94
N LEU A 125 8.01 14.07 -4.08
CA LEU A 125 9.16 14.95 -4.38
C LEU A 125 8.80 16.08 -5.33
N TYR A 126 7.90 15.86 -6.29
CA TYR A 126 7.54 16.86 -7.30
C TYR A 126 6.33 17.70 -6.87
N SER A 127 6.44 19.02 -6.98
CA SER A 127 5.39 19.97 -6.59
C SER A 127 4.13 19.93 -7.48
N SER A 128 4.25 19.46 -8.72
CA SER A 128 3.14 19.41 -9.69
C SER A 128 2.22 18.18 -9.52
N VAL A 129 2.49 17.31 -8.55
CA VAL A 129 1.72 16.10 -8.30
C VAL A 129 1.34 15.99 -6.82
N ARG A 130 0.31 15.20 -6.53
CA ARG A 130 -0.10 14.90 -5.16
C ARG A 130 0.38 13.52 -4.73
N PRO A 131 0.69 13.31 -3.44
CA PRO A 131 0.88 11.97 -2.88
C PRO A 131 -0.31 11.06 -3.11
N PHE A 132 -0.04 9.76 -3.16
CA PHE A 132 -1.08 8.75 -3.22
C PHE A 132 -1.86 8.69 -1.91
N GLY A 133 -3.18 8.78 -1.97
CA GLY A 133 -4.07 8.61 -0.82
C GLY A 133 -4.35 7.15 -0.50
N SER A 134 -3.40 6.26 -0.78
CA SER A 134 -3.57 4.82 -0.67
C SER A 134 -2.29 4.14 -0.20
N SER A 135 -2.43 3.17 0.70
CA SER A 135 -1.39 2.21 1.05
C SER A 135 -1.69 0.86 0.42
N VAL A 136 -0.63 0.13 0.08
CA VAL A 136 -0.76 -1.21 -0.52
C VAL A 136 -0.01 -2.24 0.31
N ILE A 137 -0.60 -3.41 0.43
CA ILE A 137 0.00 -4.60 1.04
C ILE A 137 0.27 -5.57 -0.09
N ILE A 138 1.54 -5.91 -0.29
CA ILE A 138 2.00 -6.86 -1.31
C ILE A 138 2.32 -8.18 -0.62
N GLY A 139 1.60 -9.22 -1.00
CA GLY A 139 1.88 -10.60 -0.63
C GLY A 139 2.49 -11.34 -1.82
N THR A 140 3.62 -12.01 -1.60
CA THR A 140 4.34 -12.76 -2.63
C THR A 140 4.77 -14.12 -2.10
N VAL A 141 4.82 -15.11 -2.99
CA VAL A 141 5.37 -16.44 -2.71
C VAL A 141 6.45 -16.73 -3.74
N ASP A 142 7.68 -16.41 -3.37
CA ASP A 142 8.87 -16.59 -4.22
C ASP A 142 9.63 -17.87 -3.84
N LYS A 143 10.75 -18.14 -4.53
CA LYS A 143 11.67 -19.24 -4.18
C LYS A 143 12.23 -19.15 -2.76
N GLU A 144 12.31 -17.94 -2.21
CA GLU A 144 12.73 -17.67 -0.82
C GLU A 144 11.60 -17.90 0.21
N GLY A 145 10.40 -18.26 -0.28
CA GLY A 145 9.22 -18.50 0.53
C GLY A 145 8.24 -17.31 0.55
N PRO A 146 7.23 -17.37 1.43
CA PRO A 146 6.20 -16.33 1.51
C PRO A 146 6.75 -15.06 2.14
N GLN A 147 6.51 -13.92 1.51
CA GLN A 147 6.93 -12.61 1.99
C GLN A 147 5.76 -11.62 1.96
N LEU A 148 5.78 -10.67 2.89
CA LEU A 148 4.74 -9.65 3.04
C LEU A 148 5.38 -8.27 3.18
N TYR A 149 4.95 -7.34 2.34
CA TYR A 149 5.43 -5.97 2.29
C TYR A 149 4.27 -4.99 2.43
N MET A 150 4.48 -3.93 3.19
CA MET A 150 3.55 -2.79 3.28
C MET A 150 4.21 -1.56 2.70
N ILE A 151 3.54 -0.87 1.79
CA ILE A 151 3.99 0.40 1.21
C ILE A 151 3.04 1.51 1.66
N GLU A 152 3.61 2.55 2.23
CA GLU A 152 2.87 3.72 2.72
C GLU A 152 2.93 4.89 1.71
N PRO A 153 2.05 5.90 1.83
CA PRO A 153 2.03 7.07 0.95
C PRO A 153 3.35 7.86 0.90
N SER A 154 4.19 7.70 1.91
CA SER A 154 5.54 8.28 1.98
C SER A 154 6.54 7.60 1.04
N GLY A 155 6.17 6.47 0.42
CA GLY A 155 7.07 5.63 -0.37
C GLY A 155 7.93 4.68 0.45
N VAL A 156 7.87 4.78 1.79
CA VAL A 156 8.54 3.82 2.67
C VAL A 156 7.82 2.48 2.60
N TYR A 157 8.61 1.42 2.49
CA TYR A 157 8.12 0.07 2.60
C TYR A 157 8.84 -0.69 3.71
N TRP A 158 8.13 -1.62 4.34
CA TRP A 158 8.68 -2.44 5.42
C TRP A 158 8.41 -3.92 5.15
N VAL A 159 9.39 -4.77 5.42
CA VAL A 159 9.23 -6.23 5.47
C VAL A 159 8.79 -6.61 6.88
N ARG A 160 7.74 -7.42 7.01
CA ARG A 160 7.37 -8.00 8.31
C ARG A 160 7.62 -9.51 8.30
N LEU A 161 8.65 -9.93 9.03
CA LEU A 161 9.28 -11.25 8.87
C LEU A 161 8.61 -12.40 9.64
N THR A 162 7.82 -12.15 10.69
CA THR A 162 7.37 -13.23 11.60
C THR A 162 5.95 -13.04 12.11
N LYS A 163 5.04 -13.98 11.79
CA LYS A 163 3.63 -14.03 12.26
C LYS A 163 2.96 -12.65 12.38
N THR A 164 3.20 -11.77 11.39
CA THR A 164 2.84 -10.36 11.57
C THR A 164 1.59 -10.03 10.78
N LEU A 165 0.59 -9.56 11.51
CA LEU A 165 -0.57 -8.86 10.96
C LEU A 165 -0.06 -7.53 10.36
N CYS A 166 -0.02 -7.43 9.04
CA CYS A 166 0.09 -6.13 8.40
C CYS A 166 -1.28 -5.47 8.46
N MET A 167 -1.63 -4.93 9.62
CA MET A 167 -2.88 -4.23 9.85
C MET A 167 -2.65 -2.74 9.61
N LYS A 168 -3.42 -2.15 8.72
CA LYS A 168 -3.54 -0.69 8.64
C LYS A 168 -4.97 -0.32 8.98
N ILE A 169 -5.27 -0.24 10.29
CA ILE A 169 -6.53 0.25 10.85
C ILE A 169 -6.27 0.79 12.25
N ILE A 170 -6.72 2.03 12.44
CA ILE A 170 -7.32 2.57 13.67
C ILE A 170 -7.27 1.59 14.85
N GLN A 171 -6.30 1.80 15.75
CA GLN A 171 -6.38 1.74 17.22
C GLN A 171 -7.14 0.63 17.99
N ASN A 172 -7.80 -0.36 17.38
CA ASN A 172 -8.76 -1.22 18.11
C ASN A 172 -8.64 -2.74 17.86
N LEU A 173 -7.56 -3.24 17.25
CA LEU A 173 -7.32 -4.69 17.16
C LEU A 173 -5.98 -5.09 17.77
N ILE A 174 -5.90 -4.97 19.09
CA ILE A 174 -4.88 -5.63 19.93
C ILE A 174 -5.19 -7.14 20.09
N PHE A 175 -6.31 -7.66 19.57
CA PHE A 175 -6.82 -8.98 19.97
C PHE A 175 -6.44 -10.20 19.10
N LEU A 176 -5.73 -10.05 17.97
CA LEU A 176 -5.47 -11.20 17.08
C LEU A 176 -4.05 -11.79 17.16
N ALA A 177 -3.32 -11.55 18.25
CA ALA A 177 -1.99 -12.11 18.49
C ALA A 177 -1.97 -13.29 19.50
N LEU A 178 -3.15 -13.81 19.91
CA LEU A 178 -3.27 -14.91 20.88
C LEU A 178 -4.24 -15.99 20.37
N ILE A 179 -3.83 -16.76 19.36
CA ILE A 179 -4.19 -18.18 19.17
C ILE A 179 -2.95 -18.89 18.61
#